data_AF-A0A8D2CNJ2-F1
#
_entry.id   AF-A0A8D2CNJ2-F1
#
_cell.length_a   1.000
_cell.length_b   1.000
_cell.length_c   1.000
_cell.angle_alpha   90.00
_cell.angle_beta   90.00
_cell.angle_gamma   90.00
#
_symmetry.space_group_name_H-M   'P 1'
#
loop_
_entity.id
_entity.type
_entity.pdbx_description
1 polymer ?
#
loop_
_entity_poly.entity_id
_entity_poly.type
_entity_poly.pdbx_seq_one_letter_code
_entity_poly.pdbx_strand_id
1 'polypeptide(L)'
;IIILATRTQNVPGKKERWIRELTAVVQKRFGFPEGSVALYAEKVATSGLCAIAQAESLQCKLLGGFAVRRACYGVLWFLMGS
;
A
#
# COMPACT_ATOMS: atom_id res chain seq x y z
N ILE A 1 -6.46 -13.93 -0.04
CA ILE A 1 -5.89 -12.80 -0.84
C ILE A 1 -4.82 -12.13 0.02
N ILE A 2 -3.62 -11.90 -0.52
CA ILE A 2 -2.52 -11.25 0.19
C ILE A 2 -2.35 -9.83 -0.36
N ILE A 3 -2.43 -8.84 0.52
CA ILE A 3 -2.18 -7.44 0.24
C ILE A 3 -0.72 -7.16 0.56
N LEU A 4 0.08 -6.98 -0.48
CA LEU A 4 1.46 -6.55 -0.35
C LEU A 4 1.50 -5.04 -0.11
N ALA A 5 1.93 -4.62 1.07
CA ALA A 5 1.96 -3.21 1.46
C ALA A 5 3.31 -2.81 2.04
N THR A 6 3.69 -1.55 1.84
CA THR A 6 4.91 -0.98 2.45
C THR A 6 4.72 -0.68 3.94
N ARG A 7 3.50 -0.31 4.35
CA ARG A 7 3.11 -0.03 5.75
C ARG A 7 2.01 -0.99 6.21
N THR A 8 2.39 -2.21 6.55
CA THR A 8 1.44 -3.27 6.96
C THR A 8 0.61 -2.92 8.19
N GLN A 9 1.13 -2.12 9.12
CA GLN A 9 0.41 -1.71 10.34
C GLN A 9 -0.84 -0.86 10.04
N ASN A 10 -0.85 -0.13 8.93
CA ASN A 10 -1.97 0.74 8.57
C ASN A 10 -3.09 -0.01 7.83
N VAL A 11 -2.78 -1.16 7.23
CA VAL A 11 -3.73 -1.97 6.45
C VAL A 11 -4.89 -2.54 7.29
N PRO A 12 -4.68 -3.14 8.48
CA PRO A 12 -5.79 -3.61 9.33
C PRO A 12 -6.66 -2.47 9.87
N GLY A 13 -6.12 -1.26 10.01
CA GLY A 13 -6.81 -0.15 10.65
C GLY A 13 -7.03 -0.35 12.16
N LYS A 14 -7.77 0.57 12.80
CA LYS A 14 -8.07 0.47 14.24
C LYS A 14 -8.89 -0.79 14.53
N LYS A 15 -8.41 -1.64 15.44
CA LYS A 15 -9.08 -2.90 15.84
C LYS A 15 -9.47 -3.78 14.64
N GLU A 16 -8.62 -3.85 13.61
CA GLU A 16 -8.82 -4.67 12.40
C GLU A 16 -10.06 -4.34 11.57
N ARG A 17 -10.68 -3.18 11.80
CA ARG A 17 -11.95 -2.79 11.16
C ARG A 17 -11.85 -2.78 9.63
N TRP A 18 -10.77 -2.24 9.07
CA TRP A 18 -10.64 -2.07 7.63
C TRP A 18 -10.47 -3.40 6.89
N ILE A 19 -9.72 -4.35 7.45
CA ILE A 19 -9.61 -5.70 6.86
C ILE A 19 -10.95 -6.44 6.86
N ARG A 20 -11.76 -6.30 7.92
CA ARG A 20 -13.09 -6.91 8.00
C ARG A 20 -14.05 -6.31 6.97
N GLU A 21 -14.07 -4.99 6.86
CA GLU A 21 -14.87 -4.27 5.86
C GLU A 21 -14.45 -4.64 4.42
N LEU A 22 -13.15 -4.67 4.14
CA LEU A 22 -12.63 -5.11 2.84
C LEU A 22 -13.02 -6.55 2.52
N THR A 23 -12.96 -7.46 3.50
CA THR A 23 -13.37 -8.86 3.32
C THR A 23 -14.85 -8.93 2.97
N ALA A 24 -15.71 -8.17 3.67
CA ALA A 24 -17.14 -8.11 3.39
C ALA A 24 -17.45 -7.53 1.99
N VAL A 25 -16.69 -6.52 1.55
CA VAL A 25 -16.85 -5.95 0.20
C VAL A 25 -16.49 -6.96 -0.88
N VAL A 26 -15.38 -7.70 -0.72
CA VAL A 26 -14.98 -8.75 -1.67
C VAL A 26 -16.01 -9.88 -1.70
N GLN A 27 -16.49 -10.32 -0.54
CA GLN A 27 -17.53 -11.35 -0.45
C GLN A 27 -18.81 -10.94 -1.17
N LYS A 28 -19.34 -9.74 -0.87
CA LYS A 28 -20.59 -9.24 -1.47
C LYS A 28 -20.46 -8.94 -2.97
N ARG A 29 -19.31 -8.41 -3.41
CA ARG A 29 -19.10 -8.02 -4.82
C ARG A 29 -18.99 -9.22 -5.76
N PHE A 30 -18.37 -10.31 -5.29
CA PHE A 30 -18.13 -11.51 -6.09
C PHE A 30 -19.05 -12.68 -5.74
N GLY A 31 -19.96 -12.52 -4.78
CA GLY A 31 -20.92 -13.55 -4.38
C GLY A 31 -20.29 -14.74 -3.64
N PHE A 32 -19.17 -14.54 -2.94
CA PHE A 32 -18.52 -15.61 -2.20
C PHE A 32 -19.31 -15.95 -0.91
N PRO A 33 -19.40 -17.24 -0.53
CA PRO A 33 -20.00 -17.64 0.74
C PRO A 33 -19.19 -17.11 1.92
N GLU A 34 -19.86 -16.86 3.05
CA GLU A 34 -19.22 -16.34 4.25
C GLU A 34 -18.06 -17.24 4.72
N GLY A 35 -16.93 -16.62 5.08
CA GLY A 35 -15.75 -17.33 5.58
C GLY A 35 -14.87 -18.00 4.51
N SER A 36 -15.28 -18.02 3.24
CA SER A 36 -14.47 -18.62 2.16
C SER A 36 -13.26 -17.79 1.72
N VAL A 37 -13.28 -16.49 1.99
CA VAL A 37 -12.21 -15.55 1.60
C VAL A 37 -11.63 -14.88 2.84
N ALA A 38 -10.30 -14.92 2.96
CA ALA A 38 -9.53 -14.21 3.97
C ALA A 38 -8.53 -13.23 3.31
N LEU A 39 -8.36 -12.06 3.92
CA LEU A 39 -7.38 -11.04 3.53
C LEU A 39 -6.23 -10.99 4.53
N TYR A 40 -5.00 -11.06 4.03
CA TYR A 40 -3.77 -10.93 4.81
C TYR A 40 -2.96 -9.73 4.34
N ALA A 41 -2.20 -9.10 5.23
CA ALA A 41 -1.29 -8.00 4.89
C ALA A 41 0.15 -8.45 5.09
N GLU A 42 0.94 -8.39 4.03
CA GLU A 42 2.34 -8.79 4.05
C GLU A 42 3.23 -7.61 3.63
N LYS A 43 4.42 -7.52 4.24
CA LYS A 43 5.35 -6.42 3.98
C LYS A 43 6.11 -6.69 2.69
N VAL A 44 6.12 -5.71 1.79
CA VAL A 44 6.99 -5.77 0.60
C VAL A 44 8.46 -5.79 1.06
N ALA A 45 9.20 -6.84 0.69
CA ALA A 45 10.59 -7.05 1.11
C ALA A 45 11.52 -5.91 0.65
N THR A 46 11.47 -5.55 -0.64
CA THR A 46 12.27 -4.47 -1.25
C THR A 46 11.38 -3.33 -1.70
N SER A 47 10.72 -2.66 -0.74
CA SER A 47 9.84 -1.51 -1.03
C SER A 47 10.55 -0.36 -1.77
N GLY A 48 11.88 -0.26 -1.64
CA GLY A 48 12.73 0.65 -2.43
C GLY A 48 12.65 0.41 -3.93
N LEU A 49 12.56 -0.85 -4.37
CA LEU A 49 12.56 -1.25 -5.78
C LEU A 49 11.16 -1.42 -6.37
N CYS A 50 10.10 -1.35 -5.55
CA CYS A 50 8.73 -1.45 -6.03
C CYS A 50 8.34 -0.16 -6.76
N ALA A 51 8.18 -0.23 -8.08
CA ALA A 51 7.82 0.91 -8.93
C ALA A 51 6.54 1.63 -8.45
N ILE A 52 5.53 0.86 -8.04
CA ILE A 52 4.25 1.40 -7.55
C ILE A 52 4.46 2.17 -6.23
N ALA A 53 5.22 1.61 -5.29
CA ALA A 53 5.50 2.25 -4.02
C ALA A 53 6.31 3.55 -4.19
N GLN A 54 7.24 3.59 -5.15
CA GLN A 54 8.00 4.79 -5.47
C GLN A 54 7.14 5.86 -6.14
N ALA A 55 6.24 5.47 -7.05
CA ALA A 55 5.28 6.38 -7.66
C ALA A 55 4.33 6.99 -6.61
N GLU A 56 3.81 6.17 -5.70
CA GLU A 56 2.98 6.63 -4.59
C GLU A 56 3.75 7.58 -3.65
N SER A 57 5.01 7.27 -3.34
CA SER A 57 5.89 8.17 -2.57
C SER A 57 6.09 9.53 -3.26
N LEU A 58 6.29 9.53 -4.58
CA LEU A 58 6.42 10.76 -5.36
C LEU A 58 5.13 11.56 -5.34
N GLN A 59 3.97 10.91 -5.53
CA GLN A 59 2.65 11.54 -5.45
C GLN A 59 2.44 12.20 -4.08
N CYS A 60 2.74 11.50 -2.99
CA CYS A 60 2.65 12.06 -1.63
C CYS A 60 3.55 13.30 -1.45
N LYS A 61 4.78 13.30 -1.99
CA LYS A 61 5.69 14.45 -1.91
C LYS A 61 5.17 15.65 -2.71
N LEU A 62 4.62 15.42 -3.90
CA LEU A 62 4.05 16.49 -4.72
C LEU A 62 2.80 17.09 -4.08
N LEU A 63 1.90 16.26 -3.56
CA LEU A 63 0.72 16.73 -2.81
C LEU A 63 1.11 17.45 -1.51
N GLY A 64 2.24 17.09 -0.91
CA GLY A 64 2.82 17.77 0.24
C GLY A 64 3.48 19.13 -0.08
N GLY A 65 3.39 19.61 -1.32
CA GLY A 65 3.89 20.94 -1.72
C GLY A 65 5.38 21.00 -2.04
N PHE A 66 6.06 19.86 -2.21
CA PHE A 66 7.47 19.87 -2.62
C PHE A 66 7.60 20.31 -4.07
N ALA A 67 8.63 21.12 -4.35
CA ALA A 67 9.00 21.46 -5.72
C ALA A 67 9.31 20.19 -6.53
N VAL A 68 8.77 20.10 -7.75
CA VAL A 68 8.80 18.90 -8.60
C VAL A 68 10.20 18.30 -8.74
N ARG A 69 11.20 19.13 -9.08
CA ARG A 69 12.60 18.67 -9.23
C ARG A 69 13.15 18.05 -7.94
N ARG A 70 12.90 18.69 -6.79
CA ARG A 70 13.37 18.19 -5.48
C ARG A 70 12.70 16.86 -5.11
N ALA A 71 11.41 16.74 -5.38
CA ALA A 71 10.67 15.50 -5.14
C ALA A 71 11.23 14.34 -6.00
N CYS A 72 11.42 14.57 -7.30
CA CYS A 72 11.97 13.58 -8.22
C CYS A 72 13.40 13.17 -7.88
N TYR A 73 14.30 14.13 -7.63
CA TYR A 73 15.68 13.81 -7.24
C TYR A 73 15.76 13.06 -5.92
N GLY A 74 14.89 13.36 -4.95
CA GLY A 74 14.85 12.62 -3.69
C GLY A 74 14.37 11.17 -3.84
N VAL A 75 13.48 10.89 -4.78
CA VAL A 75 13.07 9.50 -5.11
C VAL A 75 14.16 8.78 -5.88
N LEU A 76 14.80 9.44 -6.86
CA LEU A 76 15.91 8.87 -7.63
C LEU A 76 17.11 8.54 -6.74
N TRP A 77 17.48 9.44 -5.83
CA TRP A 77 18.55 9.20 -4.86
C TRP A 77 18.23 8.02 -3.93
N PHE A 78 16.98 7.94 -3.45
CA PHE A 78 16.55 6.81 -2.62
C PHE A 78 16.63 5.48 -3.36
N LEU A 79 16.23 5.46 -4.65
CA LEU A 79 16.34 4.28 -5.51
C LEU A 79 17.79 3.84 -5.77
N MET A 80 18.69 4.81 -6.04
CA MET A 80 20.08 4.51 -6.37
C MET A 80 20.96 4.23 -5.14
N GLY A 81 20.52 4.65 -3.95
CA GLY A 81 21.21 4.42 -2.68
C GLY A 81 20.66 3.24 -1.87
N SER A 82 19.64 2.54 -2.38
CA SER A 82 18.99 1.38 -1.75
C SER A 82 19.44 0.05 -2.33
#